data_AF-X1UCZ0-F1
#
_entry.id   AF-X1UCZ0-F1
#
_cell.length_a   1.000
_cell.length_b   1.000
_cell.length_c   1.000
_cell.angle_alpha   90.00
_cell.angle_beta   90.00
_cell.angle_gamma   90.00
#
_symmetry.space_group_name_H-M   'P 1'
#
loop_
_entity.id
_entity.type
_entity.pdbx_description
1 polymer ?
#
loop_
_entity_poly.entity_id
_entity_poly.type
_entity_poly.pdbx_seq_one_letter_code
_entity_poly.pdbx_strand_id
1 'polypeptide(L)'
;MNKTQKLILAIFVPIIFFFVALAIANSVGVTEITRKVPENLTYLRKYLGATTVYYKGNPFDWGRTWCVWLVYSASCCLFEFLLFRDNKIIPRKNKED
;
A
#
# COMPACT_ATOMS: atom_id res chain seq x y z
N MET A 1 20.45 17.22 9.56
CA MET A 1 20.67 15.98 8.77
C MET A 1 21.53 16.32 7.55
N ASN A 2 22.52 15.50 7.19
CA ASN A 2 23.33 15.76 6.00
C ASN A 2 22.47 15.65 4.72
N LYS A 3 22.81 16.39 3.65
CA LYS A 3 22.07 16.39 2.37
C LYS A 3 21.91 14.97 1.81
N THR A 4 22.96 14.16 1.89
CA THR A 4 22.95 12.77 1.44
C THR A 4 22.00 11.88 2.27
N GLN A 5 22.00 12.03 3.59
CA GLN A 5 21.09 11.28 4.48
C GLN A 5 19.63 11.66 4.25
N LYS A 6 19.37 12.95 4.01
CA LYS A 6 18.03 13.46 3.68
C LYS A 6 17.49 12.83 2.41
N LEU A 7 18.34 12.72 1.38
CA LEU A 7 17.99 12.08 0.11
C LEU A 7 17.74 10.57 0.27
N ILE A 8 18.60 9.87 1.02
CA ILE A 8 18.41 8.44 1.29
C ILE A 8 17.07 8.20 1.98
N LEU A 9 16.74 8.99 3.01
CA LEU A 9 15.49 8.86 3.75
C LEU A 9 14.26 9.20 2.88
N ALA A 10 14.36 10.22 2.02
CA ALA A 10 13.32 10.60 1.07
C ALA A 10 12.93 9.45 0.13
N ILE A 11 13.88 8.58 -0.21
CA ILE A 11 13.64 7.45 -1.10
C ILE A 11 13.20 6.22 -0.31
N PHE A 12 13.84 5.94 0.82
CA PHE A 12 13.63 4.69 1.55
C PHE A 12 12.27 4.63 2.26
N VAL A 13 11.79 5.75 2.79
CA VAL A 13 10.53 5.79 3.54
C VAL A 13 9.30 5.53 2.65
N PRO A 14 9.13 6.17 1.47
CA PRO A 14 8.07 5.81 0.53
C PRO A 14 8.11 4.34 0.10
N ILE A 15 9.30 3.77 -0.09
CA ILE A 15 9.46 2.35 -0.44
C ILE A 15 8.91 1.45 0.68
N ILE A 16 9.22 1.73 1.94
CA ILE A 16 8.67 0.97 3.08
C ILE A 16 7.14 1.09 3.10
N PHE A 17 6.61 2.30 2.99
CA PHE A 17 5.17 2.53 2.96
C PHE A 17 4.48 1.81 1.80
N PHE A 18 5.16 1.68 0.66
CA PHE A 18 4.65 0.94 -0.49
C PHE A 18 4.48 -0.55 -0.18
N PHE A 19 5.45 -1.20 0.46
CA PHE A 19 5.32 -2.60 0.86
C PHE A 19 4.21 -2.82 1.90
N VAL A 20 4.06 -1.89 2.85
CA VAL A 20 2.95 -1.92 3.82
C VAL A 20 1.60 -1.77 3.10
N ALA A 21 1.49 -0.82 2.17
CA ALA A 21 0.30 -0.63 1.36
C ALA A 21 -0.03 -1.87 0.51
N LEU A 22 0.97 -2.52 -0.09
CA LEU A 22 0.79 -3.77 -0.83
C LEU A 22 0.26 -4.90 0.04
N ALA A 23 0.78 -5.07 1.25
CA ALA A 23 0.31 -6.09 2.18
C ALA A 23 -1.17 -5.87 2.56
N ILE A 24 -1.52 -4.62 2.89
CA ILE A 24 -2.90 -4.24 3.20
C ILE A 24 -3.81 -4.42 1.98
N ALA A 25 -3.40 -3.93 0.82
CA ALA A 25 -4.16 -4.05 -0.42
C ALA A 25 -4.39 -5.52 -0.80
N ASN A 26 -3.41 -6.40 -0.60
CA ASN A 26 -3.56 -7.83 -0.85
C ASN A 26 -4.60 -8.48 0.09
N SER A 27 -4.67 -8.01 1.34
CA SER A 27 -5.67 -8.46 2.31
C SER A 27 -7.07 -7.88 2.07
N VAL A 28 -7.17 -6.68 1.50
CA VAL A 28 -8.45 -5.97 1.29
C VAL A 28 -9.05 -6.31 -0.08
N GLY A 29 -8.22 -6.40 -1.10
CA GLY A 29 -8.59 -6.73 -2.48
C GLY A 29 -8.88 -8.21 -2.68
N VAL A 30 -9.57 -8.84 -1.72
CA VAL A 30 -10.00 -10.24 -1.86
C VAL A 30 -11.08 -10.30 -2.93
N THR A 31 -10.79 -11.06 -3.97
CA THR A 31 -11.72 -11.36 -5.06
C THR A 31 -12.22 -12.79 -4.94
N GLU A 32 -13.52 -12.97 -5.14
CA GLU A 32 -14.15 -14.28 -5.19
C GLU A 32 -14.02 -14.83 -6.60
N ILE A 33 -13.33 -15.97 -6.74
CA ILE A 33 -13.21 -16.66 -8.02
C ILE A 33 -14.06 -17.93 -7.94
N THR A 34 -15.12 -17.97 -8.73
CA THR A 34 -15.95 -19.16 -8.92
C THR A 34 -15.34 -20.05 -10.00
N ARG A 35 -14.92 -21.26 -9.63
CA ARG A 35 -14.44 -22.26 -10.60
C ARG A 35 -15.44 -23.41 -10.69
N LYS A 36 -15.87 -23.73 -11.91
CA LYS A 36 -16.68 -24.91 -12.20
C LYS A 36 -15.82 -26.16 -11.99
N VAL A 37 -16.34 -27.13 -11.24
CA VAL A 37 -15.69 -28.43 -11.05
C VAL A 37 -15.76 -29.21 -12.36
N PRO A 38 -14.64 -29.73 -12.88
CA PRO A 38 -14.62 -30.47 -14.13
C PRO A 38 -15.47 -31.75 -14.04
N GLU A 39 -16.13 -32.10 -15.14
CA GLU A 39 -17.17 -33.16 -15.16
C GLU A 39 -16.62 -34.57 -14.92
N ASN A 40 -15.32 -34.77 -15.19
CA ASN A 40 -14.61 -36.03 -14.95
C ASN A 40 -14.41 -36.36 -13.45
N LEU A 41 -14.64 -35.41 -12.55
CA LEU A 41 -14.48 -35.54 -11.09
C LEU A 41 -15.84 -35.64 -10.38
N THR A 42 -16.63 -36.64 -10.76
CA THR A 42 -18.00 -36.89 -10.25
C THR A 42 -18.03 -37.09 -8.73
N TYR A 43 -17.04 -37.80 -8.17
CA TYR A 43 -16.91 -37.98 -6.72
C TYR A 43 -16.71 -36.66 -5.99
N LEU A 44 -15.82 -35.80 -6.47
CA LEU A 44 -15.55 -34.49 -5.85
C LEU A 44 -16.78 -33.57 -5.94
N ARG A 45 -17.50 -33.61 -7.07
CA ARG A 45 -18.72 -32.82 -7.31
C ARG A 45 -19.84 -33.16 -6.33
N LYS A 46 -19.93 -34.42 -5.88
CA LYS A 46 -20.93 -34.86 -4.89
C LYS A 46 -20.70 -34.25 -3.50
N TYR A 47 -19.43 -33.99 -3.14
CA TYR A 47 -19.06 -33.45 -1.82
C TYR A 47 -18.88 -31.93 -1.80
N LEU A 48 -18.29 -31.33 -2.85
CA LEU A 48 -18.05 -29.87 -2.93
C LEU A 48 -19.13 -29.10 -3.70
N GLY A 49 -20.03 -29.78 -4.42
CA GLY A 49 -20.97 -29.16 -5.35
C GLY A 49 -20.37 -28.90 -6.75
N ALA A 50 -21.17 -28.30 -7.63
CA ALA A 50 -20.77 -28.06 -9.03
C ALA A 50 -19.77 -26.90 -9.20
N THR A 51 -19.66 -26.04 -8.19
CA THR A 51 -18.82 -24.85 -8.18
C THR A 51 -18.07 -24.75 -6.87
N THR A 52 -16.78 -24.44 -6.95
CA THR A 52 -15.95 -24.11 -5.78
C THR A 52 -15.69 -22.61 -5.78
N VAL A 53 -15.85 -21.99 -4.61
CA VAL A 53 -15.54 -20.58 -4.38
C VAL A 53 -14.21 -20.55 -3.62
N TYR A 54 -13.22 -19.87 -4.18
CA TYR A 54 -11.99 -19.59 -3.45
C TYR A 54 -11.67 -18.10 -3.46
N TYR A 55 -11.05 -17.66 -2.38
CA TYR A 55 -10.66 -16.28 -2.16
C TYR A 55 -9.23 -16.08 -2.61
N LYS A 56 -9.02 -15.13 -3.53
CA LYS A 56 -7.68 -14.74 -3.97
C LYS A 56 -7.45 -13.27 -3.63
N GLY A 57 -6.41 -12.99 -2.88
CA GLY A 57 -5.91 -11.63 -2.67
C GLY A 57 -5.45 -11.02 -3.99
N ASN A 58 -5.97 -9.85 -4.31
CA ASN A 58 -5.60 -9.05 -5.47
C ASN A 58 -5.29 -7.61 -5.01
N PRO A 59 -4.02 -7.27 -4.75
CA PRO A 59 -3.65 -5.93 -4.29
C PRO A 59 -3.98 -4.83 -5.31
N PHE A 60 -4.10 -5.18 -6.59
CA PHE A 60 -4.41 -4.26 -7.68
C PHE A 60 -5.90 -4.23 -8.05
N ASP A 61 -6.79 -4.74 -7.18
CA ASP A 61 -8.22 -4.49 -7.33
C ASP A 61 -8.55 -3.05 -6.96
N TRP A 62 -8.36 -2.13 -7.90
CA TRP A 62 -8.59 -0.69 -7.74
C TRP A 62 -9.97 -0.36 -7.18
N GLY A 63 -11.00 -1.18 -7.43
CA GLY A 63 -12.33 -0.96 -6.90
C GLY A 63 -12.41 -1.12 -5.37
N ARG A 64 -11.63 -2.04 -4.80
CA ARG A 64 -11.59 -2.31 -3.35
C ARG A 64 -10.42 -1.65 -2.64
N THR A 65 -9.29 -1.50 -3.32
CA THR A 65 -8.03 -1.03 -2.71
C THR A 65 -7.74 0.45 -2.92
N TRP A 66 -8.61 1.21 -3.62
CA TRP A 66 -8.39 2.64 -3.87
C TRP A 66 -8.10 3.46 -2.61
N CYS A 67 -8.79 3.20 -1.49
CA CYS A 67 -8.53 3.88 -0.21
C CYS A 67 -7.08 3.68 0.25
N VAL A 68 -6.54 2.48 0.09
CA VAL A 68 -5.17 2.14 0.50
C VAL A 68 -4.17 2.94 -0.33
N TRP A 69 -4.39 3.03 -1.64
CA TRP A 69 -3.53 3.80 -2.54
C TRP A 69 -3.62 5.31 -2.30
N LEU A 70 -4.81 5.84 -1.99
CA LEU A 70 -4.98 7.24 -1.61
C LEU A 70 -4.27 7.57 -0.30
N VAL A 71 -4.41 6.72 0.73
CA VAL A 71 -3.72 6.90 2.01
C VAL A 71 -2.21 6.81 1.83
N TYR A 72 -1.72 5.86 1.04
CA TYR A 72 -0.31 5.74 0.67
C TYR A 72 0.19 7.03 0.00
N SER A 73 -0.50 7.52 -1.03
CA SER A 73 -0.15 8.74 -1.76
C SER A 73 -0.11 9.95 -0.83
N ALA A 74 -1.17 10.15 -0.03
CA ALA A 74 -1.23 11.25 0.93
C ALA A 74 -0.10 11.19 1.98
N SER A 75 0.24 9.99 2.45
CA SER A 75 1.32 9.77 3.41
C SER A 75 2.69 10.10 2.81
N CYS A 76 2.94 9.69 1.56
CA CYS A 76 4.16 10.05 0.83
C CYS A 76 4.28 11.57 0.66
N CYS A 77 3.22 12.25 0.23
CA CYS A 77 3.20 13.71 0.09
C CYS A 77 3.44 14.42 1.43
N LEU A 78 2.78 13.96 2.50
CA LEU A 78 2.96 14.51 3.85
C LEU A 78 4.41 14.32 4.33
N PHE A 79 4.96 13.14 4.12
CA PHE A 79 6.33 12.83 4.51
C PHE A 79 7.35 13.69 3.77
N GLU A 80 7.23 13.80 2.44
CA GLU A 80 8.07 14.69 1.63
C GLU A 80 7.95 16.13 2.11
N PHE A 81 6.72 16.62 2.35
CA PHE A 81 6.50 17.97 2.87
C PHE A 81 7.22 18.18 4.21
N LEU A 82 7.08 17.25 5.16
CA LEU A 82 7.76 17.34 6.46
C LEU A 82 9.28 17.30 6.33
N LEU A 83 9.81 16.46 5.44
CA LEU A 83 11.22 16.34 5.17
C LEU A 83 11.79 17.66 4.59
N PHE A 84 11.08 18.31 3.67
CA PHE A 84 11.50 19.55 3.02
C PHE A 84 11.14 20.83 3.78
N ARG A 85 10.25 20.75 4.77
CA ARG A 85 9.89 21.88 5.66
C ARG A 85 11.08 22.37 6.50
N ASP A 86 12.14 21.57 6.63
CA ASP A 86 13.33 21.89 7.41
C ASP A 86 14.29 22.83 6.67
N ASN A 87 13.95 24.13 6.59
CA ASN A 87 14.88 25.21 6.20
C ASN A 87 14.46 26.65 6.60
N LYS A 88 13.51 26.84 7.53
CA LYS A 88 13.21 28.18 8.07
C LYS A 88 13.04 28.18 9.58
N ILE A 89 14.07 27.76 10.31
CA ILE A 89 14.32 28.36 11.61
C ILE A 89 14.88 29.75 11.27
N ILE A 90 14.02 30.76 11.31
CA ILE A 90 14.40 32.17 11.16
C ILE A 90 15.51 32.42 12.19
N PRO A 91 16.75 32.77 11.79
CA PRO A 91 17.69 33.27 12.77
C PRO A 91 17.07 34.54 13.32
N ARG A 92 16.65 34.54 14.59
CA ARG A 92 16.48 35.80 15.32
C ARG A 92 17.82 36.50 15.19
N LYS A 93 17.89 37.54 14.36
CA LYS A 93 18.91 38.57 14.50
C LYS A 93 18.68 39.17 15.88
N ASN A 94 19.32 38.61 16.90
CA ASN A 94 19.53 39.35 18.12
C ASN A 94 20.44 40.51 17.68
N LYS A 95 19.86 41.71 17.63
CA LYS A 95 20.62 42.94 17.55
C LYS A 95 21.51 42.95 18.78
N GLU A 96 22.82 42.98 18.57
CA GLU A 96 23.76 43.41 19.59
C GLU A 96 23.51 44.92 19.78
N ASP A 97 23.10 45.28 21.00
CA ASP A 97 23.08 46.65 21.50
C ASP A 97 24.46 46.99 22.11
#